data_AF-A0A7J3Y0S4-F1
#
_entry.id   AF-A0A7J3Y0S4-F1
#
_cell.length_a   1.000
_cell.length_b   1.000
_cell.length_c   1.000
_cell.angle_alpha   90.00
_cell.angle_beta   90.00
_cell.angle_gamma   90.00
#
_symmetry.space_group_name_H-M   'P 1'
#
loop_
_entity.id
_entity.type
_entity.pdbx_description
1 polymer ?
#
loop_
_entity_poly.entity_id
_entity_poly.type
_entity_poly.pdbx_seq_one_letter_code
_entity_poly.pdbx_strand_id
1 'polypeptide(L)'
;MVELTWDYDELYSCPYTLFLDELSISGSRAYVVLPALNYRISILRRGNVFREVSNIPGNLDATHVVEACRAISRGMEPRRLEGSLLRAIAHSFFYGGFTIIVDTVEGETIPFMLEMVSPTLHLYYRSGGCRSPGLETWVRFGVFLRSKTVSLIQGLCGREIECDNGVYKVCGSMGEIVVSYKQINIPGYFRIVVDNTPMRHVVKIPG
;
A
#
# COMPACT_ATOMS: atom_id res chain seq x y z
N MET A 1 -22.26 11.61 -29.74
CA MET A 1 -20.89 11.81 -29.22
C MET A 1 -21.07 12.57 -27.91
N VAL A 2 -20.74 11.98 -26.77
CA VAL A 2 -20.82 12.69 -25.47
C VAL A 2 -19.49 13.41 -25.31
N GLU A 3 -19.47 14.73 -25.46
CA GLU A 3 -18.32 15.52 -25.06
C GLU A 3 -18.24 15.47 -23.53
N LEU A 4 -17.18 14.82 -23.03
CA LEU A 4 -16.83 14.87 -21.62
C LEU A 4 -16.17 16.24 -21.39
N THR A 5 -16.95 17.22 -20.96
CA THR A 5 -16.41 18.51 -20.51
C THR A 5 -15.74 18.31 -19.15
N TRP A 6 -14.43 18.51 -19.09
CA TRP A 6 -13.67 18.38 -17.87
C TRP A 6 -13.60 19.73 -17.15
N ASP A 7 -14.12 19.78 -15.91
CA ASP A 7 -14.33 21.04 -15.16
C ASP A 7 -13.22 21.36 -14.14
N TYR A 8 -12.16 20.55 -14.04
CA TYR A 8 -11.15 20.61 -12.97
C TYR A 8 -9.74 20.84 -13.51
N ASP A 9 -8.96 21.64 -12.78
CA ASP A 9 -7.57 22.02 -13.12
C ASP A 9 -6.58 20.88 -12.80
N GLU A 10 -6.82 20.16 -11.70
CA GLU A 10 -5.93 19.12 -11.18
C GLU A 10 -6.73 17.92 -10.66
N LEU A 11 -6.19 16.72 -10.89
CA LEU A 11 -6.62 15.48 -10.25
C LEU A 11 -5.45 14.88 -9.47
N TYR A 12 -5.63 14.77 -8.16
CA TYR A 12 -4.77 13.97 -7.29
C TYR A 12 -5.42 12.59 -7.11
N SER A 13 -4.71 11.52 -7.43
CA SER A 13 -5.22 10.16 -7.28
C SER A 13 -4.30 9.31 -6.42
N CYS A 14 -4.63 9.21 -5.13
CA CYS A 14 -3.84 8.50 -4.13
C CYS A 14 -4.32 7.05 -3.99
N PRO A 15 -3.43 6.05 -4.10
CA PRO A 15 -3.80 4.65 -3.89
C PRO A 15 -4.14 4.42 -2.41
N TYR A 16 -5.02 3.46 -2.14
CA TYR A 16 -5.22 2.97 -0.79
C TYR A 16 -4.00 2.20 -0.34
N THR A 17 -3.32 2.67 0.70
CA THR A 17 -2.17 1.98 1.29
C THR A 17 -2.66 0.90 2.23
N LEU A 18 -2.37 -0.36 1.90
CA LEU A 18 -2.59 -1.48 2.80
C LEU A 18 -1.49 -1.50 3.85
N PHE A 19 -1.85 -1.53 5.12
CA PHE A 19 -0.91 -1.75 6.22
C PHE A 19 -0.92 -3.22 6.59
N LEU A 20 0.24 -3.84 6.45
CA LEU A 20 0.44 -5.23 6.83
C LEU A 20 1.01 -5.28 8.24
N ASP A 21 2.03 -4.47 8.52
CA ASP A 21 2.74 -4.55 9.80
C ASP A 21 3.38 -3.23 10.24
N GLU A 22 3.61 -3.14 11.55
CA GLU A 22 4.46 -2.16 12.22
C GLU A 22 5.52 -2.90 13.03
N LEU A 23 6.79 -2.58 12.79
CA LEU A 23 7.94 -3.23 13.41
C LEU A 23 9.02 -2.20 13.79
N SER A 24 10.00 -2.64 14.58
CA SER A 24 11.13 -1.80 15.01
C SER A 24 12.42 -2.28 14.35
N ILE A 25 13.18 -1.34 13.77
CA ILE A 25 14.50 -1.58 13.18
C ILE A 25 15.49 -0.66 13.88
N SER A 26 16.32 -1.23 14.77
CA SER A 26 17.32 -0.46 15.53
C SER A 26 16.76 0.78 16.22
N GLY A 27 15.55 0.69 16.78
CA GLY A 27 14.86 1.79 17.46
C GLY A 27 14.04 2.71 16.54
N SER A 28 14.20 2.59 15.21
CA SER A 28 13.36 3.28 14.22
C SER A 28 12.05 2.53 14.01
N ARG A 29 10.96 3.25 13.71
CA ARG A 29 9.68 2.63 13.37
C ARG A 29 9.69 2.23 11.90
N ALA A 30 9.16 1.07 11.59
CA ALA A 30 9.07 0.57 10.23
C ALA A 30 7.66 0.07 9.93
N TYR A 31 7.17 0.37 8.73
CA TYR A 31 5.85 0.00 8.26
C TYR A 31 5.97 -0.86 7.02
N VAL A 32 5.31 -2.01 7.03
CA VAL A 32 5.18 -2.88 5.86
C VAL A 32 3.89 -2.51 5.15
N VAL A 33 4.02 -1.99 3.94
CA VAL A 33 2.91 -1.40 3.19
C VAL A 33 2.84 -1.91 1.75
N LEU A 34 1.62 -1.86 1.21
CA LEU A 34 1.34 -2.22 -0.17
C LEU A 34 0.26 -1.30 -0.74
N PRO A 35 0.55 -0.38 -1.67
CA PRO A 35 -0.46 0.48 -2.28
C PRO A 35 -1.33 -0.33 -3.27
N ALA A 36 -2.64 -0.15 -3.19
CA ALA A 36 -3.62 -0.78 -4.07
C ALA A 36 -3.99 0.13 -5.24
N LEU A 37 -3.87 -0.38 -6.46
CA LEU A 37 -4.24 0.30 -7.70
C LEU A 37 -5.76 0.47 -7.83
N ASN A 38 -6.52 -0.56 -7.43
CA ASN A 38 -7.97 -0.64 -7.65
C ASN A 38 -8.81 0.10 -6.60
N TYR A 39 -8.20 0.58 -5.50
CA TYR A 39 -8.86 1.36 -4.47
C TYR A 39 -8.10 2.67 -4.29
N ARG A 40 -8.77 3.81 -4.46
CA ARG A 40 -8.14 5.12 -4.52
C ARG A 40 -9.03 6.19 -3.90
N ILE A 41 -8.36 7.24 -3.42
CA ILE A 41 -8.96 8.54 -3.12
C ILE A 41 -8.55 9.48 -4.24
N SER A 42 -9.56 10.09 -4.85
CA SER A 42 -9.39 11.10 -5.88
C SER A 42 -9.81 12.46 -5.33
N ILE A 43 -8.92 13.45 -5.41
CA ILE A 43 -9.18 14.84 -5.06
C ILE A 43 -9.13 15.65 -6.35
N LEU A 44 -10.28 16.17 -6.75
CA LEU A 44 -10.48 17.03 -7.91
C LEU A 44 -10.42 18.49 -7.45
N ARG A 45 -9.59 19.32 -8.10
CA ARG A 45 -9.41 20.72 -7.73
C ARG A 45 -9.79 21.64 -8.88
N ARG A 46 -10.52 22.73 -8.56
CA ARG A 46 -10.75 23.88 -9.44
C ARG A 46 -10.56 25.17 -8.64
N GLY A 47 -9.48 25.91 -8.89
CA GLY A 47 -9.09 27.05 -8.06
C GLY A 47 -8.95 26.66 -6.58
N ASN A 48 -9.85 27.16 -5.73
CA ASN A 48 -9.90 26.86 -4.28
C ASN A 48 -10.98 25.83 -3.89
N VAL A 49 -11.71 25.28 -4.87
CA VAL A 49 -12.76 24.27 -4.63
C VAL A 49 -12.14 22.89 -4.76
N PHE A 50 -12.39 22.05 -3.76
CA PHE A 50 -11.94 20.65 -3.72
C PHE A 50 -13.15 19.72 -3.68
N ARG A 51 -13.11 18.65 -4.46
CA ARG A 51 -14.08 17.56 -4.39
C ARG A 51 -13.34 16.25 -4.18
N GLU A 52 -13.74 15.52 -3.14
CA GLU A 52 -13.20 14.21 -2.82
C GLU A 52 -14.15 13.11 -3.32
N VAL A 53 -13.58 12.08 -3.94
CA VAL A 53 -14.29 10.88 -4.37
C VAL A 53 -13.44 9.67 -3.98
N SER A 54 -14.06 8.68 -3.35
CA SER A 54 -13.40 7.44 -2.95
C SER A 54 -14.17 6.24 -3.47
N ASN A 55 -13.44 5.23 -3.96
CA ASN A 55 -14.01 3.91 -4.27
C ASN A 55 -13.52 2.84 -3.27
N ILE A 56 -12.95 3.27 -2.13
CA ILE A 56 -12.50 2.36 -1.08
C ILE A 56 -13.75 1.82 -0.34
N PRO A 57 -13.89 0.49 -0.21
CA PRO A 57 -14.96 -0.12 0.59
C PRO A 57 -15.03 0.45 2.00
N GLY A 58 -16.23 0.76 2.50
CA GLY A 58 -16.40 1.43 3.80
C GLY A 58 -15.96 0.62 5.03
N ASN A 59 -15.75 -0.68 4.88
CA ASN A 59 -15.17 -1.56 5.90
C ASN A 59 -13.64 -1.65 5.84
N LEU A 60 -12.99 -0.93 4.93
CA LEU A 60 -11.57 -0.61 4.98
C LEU A 60 -11.42 0.80 5.57
N ASP A 61 -10.71 0.93 6.69
CA ASP A 61 -10.41 2.24 7.25
C ASP A 61 -9.45 3.00 6.33
N ALA A 62 -9.96 4.07 5.72
CA ALA A 62 -9.23 4.93 4.80
C ALA A 62 -8.80 6.25 5.43
N THR A 63 -9.06 6.48 6.71
CA THR A 63 -8.91 7.79 7.38
C THR A 63 -7.53 8.40 7.17
N HIS A 64 -6.47 7.64 7.49
CA HIS A 64 -5.10 8.09 7.35
C HIS A 64 -4.66 8.29 5.89
N VAL A 65 -5.22 7.50 4.96
CA VAL A 65 -4.95 7.65 3.52
C VAL A 65 -5.60 8.92 2.98
N VAL A 66 -6.84 9.21 3.39
CA VAL A 66 -7.54 10.46 3.05
C VAL A 66 -6.77 11.66 3.59
N GLU A 67 -6.33 11.60 4.84
CA GLU A 67 -5.54 12.66 5.47
C GLU A 67 -4.23 12.94 4.73
N ALA A 68 -3.43 11.91 4.46
CA ALA A 68 -2.19 12.03 3.70
C ALA A 68 -2.45 12.58 2.29
N CYS A 69 -3.48 12.08 1.61
CA CYS A 69 -3.83 12.54 0.26
C CYS A 69 -4.25 14.02 0.24
N ARG A 70 -5.06 14.46 1.22
CA ARG A 70 -5.45 15.86 1.38
C ARG A 70 -4.24 16.75 1.60
N ALA A 71 -3.32 16.36 2.47
CA ALA A 71 -2.14 17.15 2.76
C ALA A 71 -1.24 17.30 1.52
N ILE A 72 -0.99 16.22 0.79
CA ILE A 72 -0.22 16.25 -0.47
C ILE A 72 -0.93 17.08 -1.54
N SER A 73 -2.25 16.97 -1.68
CA SER A 73 -3.04 17.78 -2.63
C SER A 73 -2.98 19.29 -2.35
N ARG A 74 -2.61 19.67 -1.12
CA ARG A 74 -2.39 21.06 -0.70
C ARG A 74 -0.91 21.48 -0.80
N GLY A 75 -0.06 20.65 -1.39
CA GLY A 75 1.36 20.93 -1.60
C GLY A 75 2.26 20.62 -0.40
N MET A 76 1.78 19.88 0.61
CA MET A 76 2.62 19.46 1.71
C MET A 76 3.57 18.34 1.28
N GLU A 77 4.87 18.53 1.55
CA GLU A 77 5.87 17.48 1.33
C GLU A 77 5.64 16.30 2.30
N PRO A 78 5.73 15.03 1.86
CA PRO A 78 5.52 13.85 2.70
C PRO A 78 6.25 13.87 4.04
N ARG A 79 7.53 14.30 4.06
CA ARG A 79 8.36 14.39 5.28
C ARG A 79 7.84 15.36 6.33
N ARG A 80 6.97 16.32 5.96
CA ARG A 80 6.44 17.35 6.87
C ARG A 80 5.14 16.92 7.56
N LEU A 81 4.60 15.75 7.23
CA LEU A 81 3.39 15.24 7.88
C LEU A 81 3.68 14.87 9.33
N GLU A 82 2.74 15.21 10.21
CA GLU A 82 2.78 14.83 11.62
C GLU A 82 2.45 13.34 11.76
N GLY A 83 3.28 12.60 12.50
CA GLY A 83 3.09 11.16 12.70
C GLY A 83 3.80 10.28 11.68
N SER A 84 4.50 9.26 12.20
CA SER A 84 5.29 8.30 11.43
C SER A 84 4.46 7.52 10.40
N LEU A 85 3.24 7.13 10.78
CA LEU A 85 2.33 6.41 9.91
C LEU A 85 1.90 7.25 8.69
N LEU A 86 1.50 8.52 8.90
CA LEU A 86 1.09 9.40 7.79
C LEU A 86 2.24 9.67 6.83
N ARG A 87 3.47 9.83 7.34
CA ARG A 87 4.67 9.94 6.49
C ARG A 87 4.87 8.67 5.67
N ALA A 88 4.75 7.48 6.26
CA ALA A 88 4.89 6.23 5.54
C ALA A 88 3.82 6.08 4.43
N ILE A 89 2.57 6.43 4.72
CA ILE A 89 1.49 6.44 3.74
C ILE A 89 1.82 7.37 2.56
N ALA A 90 2.18 8.61 2.87
CA ALA A 90 2.52 9.59 1.87
C ALA A 90 3.69 9.12 1.00
N HIS A 91 4.73 8.54 1.58
CA HIS A 91 5.85 7.97 0.81
C HIS A 91 5.40 6.77 -0.03
N SER A 92 4.50 5.93 0.47
CA SER A 92 4.00 4.77 -0.31
C SER A 92 3.29 5.19 -1.60
N PHE A 93 2.73 6.39 -1.66
CA PHE A 93 2.19 6.95 -2.89
C PHE A 93 3.29 7.17 -3.95
N PHE A 94 4.56 7.33 -3.59
CA PHE A 94 5.66 7.63 -4.52
C PHE A 94 6.63 6.48 -4.78
N TYR A 95 6.44 5.29 -4.18
CA TYR A 95 7.35 4.16 -4.41
C TYR A 95 6.71 2.90 -4.98
N GLY A 96 5.40 2.67 -4.78
CA GLY A 96 4.69 1.54 -5.38
C GLY A 96 5.19 0.16 -4.91
N GLY A 97 4.48 -0.91 -5.26
CA GLY A 97 4.86 -2.28 -4.94
C GLY A 97 4.88 -2.59 -3.44
N PHE A 98 5.41 -3.75 -3.08
CA PHE A 98 5.58 -4.12 -1.68
C PHE A 98 6.75 -3.34 -1.08
N THR A 99 6.49 -2.58 -0.02
CA THR A 99 7.46 -1.65 0.55
C THR A 99 7.60 -1.84 2.05
N ILE A 100 8.83 -1.75 2.53
CA ILE A 100 9.12 -1.50 3.95
C ILE A 100 9.62 -0.06 4.07
N ILE A 101 8.86 0.79 4.76
CA ILE A 101 9.21 2.20 4.97
C ILE A 101 9.69 2.37 6.41
N VAL A 102 10.82 3.03 6.59
CA VAL A 102 11.40 3.30 7.92
C VAL A 102 11.31 4.79 8.21
N ASP A 103 10.71 5.11 9.34
CA ASP A 103 10.75 6.42 9.97
C ASP A 103 11.85 6.41 11.03
N THR A 104 12.97 7.04 10.68
CA THR A 104 14.21 6.99 11.45
C THR A 104 14.14 7.86 12.70
N VAL A 105 14.96 7.53 13.69
CA VAL A 105 15.06 8.32 14.93
C VAL A 105 15.60 9.74 14.69
N GLU A 106 16.29 9.97 13.57
CA GLU A 106 16.75 11.28 13.11
C GLU A 106 15.65 12.11 12.42
N GLY A 107 14.45 11.55 12.25
CA GLY A 107 13.29 12.24 11.67
C GLY A 107 13.18 12.14 10.14
N GLU A 108 13.93 11.24 9.52
CA GLU A 108 13.81 10.96 8.08
C GLU A 108 12.85 9.79 7.83
N THR A 109 12.10 9.83 6.72
CA THR A 109 11.26 8.69 6.30
C THR A 109 11.77 8.17 4.97
N ILE A 110 12.25 6.93 4.94
CA ILE A 110 12.93 6.36 3.76
C ILE A 110 12.37 4.97 3.41
N PRO A 111 12.33 4.59 2.12
CA PRO A 111 12.09 3.21 1.75
C PRO A 111 13.32 2.37 2.10
N PHE A 112 13.15 1.39 2.98
CA PHE A 112 14.19 0.42 3.33
C PHE A 112 14.22 -0.76 2.34
N MET A 113 13.06 -1.15 1.83
CA MET A 113 12.91 -2.21 0.83
C MET A 113 11.80 -1.86 -0.14
N LEU A 114 12.03 -2.13 -1.43
CA LEU A 114 11.06 -1.94 -2.51
C LEU A 114 11.06 -3.15 -3.44
N GLU A 115 9.92 -3.80 -3.57
CA GLU A 115 9.74 -4.98 -4.42
C GLU A 115 8.51 -4.82 -5.32
N MET A 116 8.73 -4.77 -6.63
CA MET A 116 7.63 -4.81 -7.59
C MET A 116 6.93 -6.17 -7.50
N VAL A 117 5.64 -6.19 -7.23
CA VAL A 117 4.87 -7.44 -7.11
C VAL A 117 4.60 -8.00 -8.50
N SER A 118 4.82 -9.30 -8.70
CA SER A 118 4.56 -9.94 -9.99
C SER A 118 3.08 -9.80 -10.38
N PRO A 119 2.76 -9.31 -11.60
CA PRO A 119 1.38 -9.07 -12.03
C PRO A 119 0.58 -10.36 -12.24
N THR A 120 1.24 -11.52 -12.22
CA THR A 120 0.60 -12.83 -12.34
C THR A 120 0.15 -13.41 -10.99
N LEU A 121 0.45 -12.73 -9.87
CA LEU A 121 -0.03 -13.12 -8.55
C LEU A 121 -1.39 -12.49 -8.29
N HIS A 122 -2.25 -13.24 -7.62
CA HIS A 122 -3.53 -12.76 -7.11
C HIS A 122 -3.39 -12.49 -5.62
N LEU A 123 -3.65 -11.25 -5.22
CA LEU A 123 -3.49 -10.80 -3.84
C LEU A 123 -4.84 -10.50 -3.21
N TYR A 124 -4.97 -10.85 -1.94
CA TYR A 124 -6.17 -10.64 -1.14
C TYR A 124 -5.78 -10.09 0.22
N TYR A 125 -6.46 -9.05 0.68
CA TYR A 125 -6.14 -8.34 1.92
C TYR A 125 -7.30 -8.41 2.90
N ARG A 126 -6.98 -8.50 4.18
CA ARG A 126 -7.92 -8.31 5.28
C ARG A 126 -7.28 -7.41 6.32
N SER A 127 -8.02 -6.39 6.75
CA SER A 127 -7.64 -5.54 7.88
C SER A 127 -7.79 -6.30 9.20
N GLY A 128 -6.97 -5.94 10.18
CA GLY A 128 -6.93 -6.64 11.46
C GLY A 128 -5.74 -7.56 11.50
N GLY A 129 -4.91 -7.36 12.50
CA GLY A 129 -3.66 -8.09 12.65
C GLY A 129 -3.79 -9.35 13.48
N CYS A 130 -2.74 -10.15 13.38
CA CYS A 130 -2.44 -11.20 14.32
C CYS A 130 -0.95 -11.13 14.66
N ARG A 131 -0.28 -12.27 14.84
CA ARG A 131 1.13 -12.27 15.23
C ARG A 131 2.02 -11.83 14.07
N SER A 132 2.56 -10.62 14.18
CA SER A 132 3.62 -10.08 13.31
C SER A 132 4.81 -11.04 13.19
N PRO A 133 5.30 -11.34 11.98
CA PRO A 133 6.54 -12.05 11.78
C PRO A 133 7.74 -11.10 11.85
N GLY A 134 8.94 -11.66 11.88
CA GLY A 134 10.17 -10.86 11.88
C GLY A 134 10.41 -10.09 10.57
N LEU A 135 11.30 -9.10 10.64
CA LEU A 135 11.76 -8.35 9.45
C LEU A 135 12.28 -9.28 8.35
N GLU A 136 13.03 -10.31 8.72
CA GLU A 136 13.57 -11.27 7.75
C GLU A 136 12.46 -11.95 6.94
N THR A 137 11.35 -12.30 7.58
CA THR A 137 10.17 -12.90 6.95
C THR A 137 9.58 -11.95 5.91
N TRP A 138 9.39 -10.68 6.27
CA TRP A 138 8.87 -9.66 5.36
C TRP A 138 9.79 -9.41 4.17
N VAL A 139 11.11 -9.37 4.40
CA VAL A 139 12.10 -9.24 3.33
C VAL A 139 12.00 -10.43 2.37
N ARG A 140 12.03 -11.67 2.88
CA ARG A 140 11.92 -12.87 2.06
C ARG A 140 10.58 -12.93 1.31
N PHE A 141 9.50 -12.52 1.97
CA PHE A 141 8.16 -12.49 1.38
C PHE A 141 8.06 -11.45 0.26
N GLY A 142 8.62 -10.25 0.44
CA GLY A 142 8.71 -9.23 -0.61
C GLY A 142 9.46 -9.72 -1.84
N VAL A 143 10.63 -10.36 -1.66
CA VAL A 143 11.39 -10.94 -2.78
C VAL A 143 10.60 -12.07 -3.46
N PHE A 144 9.86 -12.88 -2.69
CA PHE A 144 8.93 -13.88 -3.24
C PHE A 144 7.82 -13.23 -4.08
N LEU A 145 7.20 -12.14 -3.63
CA LEU A 145 6.17 -11.44 -4.39
C LEU A 145 6.68 -10.96 -5.75
N ARG A 146 7.94 -10.52 -5.84
CA ARG A 146 8.57 -10.13 -7.11
C ARG A 146 8.92 -11.32 -7.98
N SER A 147 9.69 -12.26 -7.42
CA SER A 147 10.35 -13.33 -8.18
C SER A 147 9.47 -14.56 -8.41
N LYS A 148 8.47 -14.77 -7.57
CA LYS A 148 7.67 -16.00 -7.42
C LYS A 148 8.51 -17.22 -7.01
N THR A 149 9.72 -17.01 -6.50
CA THR A 149 10.64 -18.08 -6.09
C THR A 149 10.24 -18.65 -4.74
N VAL A 150 9.52 -19.78 -4.74
CA VAL A 150 8.97 -20.43 -3.54
C VAL A 150 10.05 -20.83 -2.53
N SER A 151 11.27 -21.17 -2.97
CA SER A 151 12.36 -21.58 -2.08
C SER A 151 12.77 -20.49 -1.08
N LEU A 152 12.46 -19.21 -1.35
CA LEU A 152 12.72 -18.09 -0.43
C LEU A 152 11.83 -18.14 0.82
N ILE A 153 10.64 -18.72 0.69
CA ILE A 153 9.62 -18.75 1.74
C ILE A 153 9.30 -20.17 2.24
N GLN A 154 9.79 -21.20 1.56
CA GLN A 154 9.51 -22.60 1.91
C GLN A 154 9.89 -22.95 3.36
N GLY A 155 11.02 -22.42 3.86
CA GLY A 155 11.45 -22.64 5.25
C GLY A 155 10.64 -21.90 6.31
N LEU A 156 9.74 -20.99 5.89
CA LEU A 156 8.88 -20.17 6.76
C LEU A 156 7.48 -20.80 6.91
N CYS A 157 7.12 -21.72 6.00
CA CYS A 157 5.82 -22.40 5.97
C CYS A 157 5.56 -23.17 7.28
N GLY A 158 4.40 -22.93 7.90
CA GLY A 158 3.98 -23.52 9.16
C GLY A 158 4.63 -22.91 10.41
N ARG A 159 5.53 -21.93 10.25
CA ARG A 159 6.18 -21.21 11.36
C ARG A 159 5.72 -19.77 11.45
N GLU A 160 5.87 -19.05 10.34
CA GLU A 160 5.61 -17.61 10.25
C GLU A 160 4.65 -17.26 9.11
N ILE A 161 4.52 -18.16 8.13
CA ILE A 161 3.56 -18.05 7.04
C ILE A 161 2.78 -19.35 6.90
N GLU A 162 1.54 -19.27 6.45
CA GLU A 162 0.75 -20.43 6.06
C GLU A 162 0.94 -20.69 4.57
N CYS A 163 1.15 -21.96 4.21
CA CYS A 163 1.39 -22.39 2.84
C CYS A 163 0.50 -23.59 2.53
N ASP A 164 -0.39 -23.46 1.55
CA ASP A 164 -1.24 -24.56 1.11
C ASP A 164 -1.46 -24.49 -0.40
N ASN A 165 -1.03 -25.52 -1.13
CA ASN A 165 -1.33 -25.71 -2.56
C ASN A 165 -1.14 -24.45 -3.46
N GLY A 166 -0.04 -23.71 -3.26
CA GLY A 166 0.25 -22.49 -4.03
C GLY A 166 -0.51 -21.25 -3.56
N VAL A 167 -1.10 -21.30 -2.37
CA VAL A 167 -1.64 -20.18 -1.60
C VAL A 167 -0.70 -19.92 -0.43
N TYR A 168 -0.31 -18.66 -0.25
CA TYR A 168 0.61 -18.23 0.79
C TYR A 168 -0.04 -17.10 1.57
N LYS A 169 -0.12 -17.23 2.89
CA LYS A 169 -0.68 -16.21 3.77
C LYS A 169 0.37 -15.79 4.78
N VAL A 170 0.57 -14.48 4.87
CA VAL A 170 1.37 -13.85 5.94
C VAL A 170 0.48 -12.85 6.66
N CYS A 171 0.60 -12.86 7.98
CA CYS A 171 -0.21 -12.04 8.88
C CYS A 171 0.70 -11.11 9.65
N GLY A 172 0.53 -9.79 9.51
CA GLY A 172 1.22 -8.81 10.33
C GLY A 172 0.36 -8.32 11.49
N SER A 173 0.88 -7.35 12.25
CA SER A 173 0.16 -6.72 13.36
C SER A 173 -0.97 -5.79 12.93
N MET A 174 -1.02 -5.37 11.66
CA MET A 174 -2.03 -4.45 11.15
C MET A 174 -2.97 -5.08 10.12
N GLY A 175 -2.51 -6.10 9.41
CA GLY A 175 -3.32 -6.77 8.41
C GLY A 175 -2.70 -8.06 7.88
N GLU A 176 -3.50 -8.76 7.10
CA GLU A 176 -3.15 -10.03 6.49
C GLU A 176 -3.15 -9.93 4.98
N ILE A 177 -2.20 -10.61 4.36
CA ILE A 177 -2.16 -10.75 2.92
C ILE A 177 -2.08 -12.22 2.51
N VAL A 178 -2.96 -12.60 1.60
CA VAL A 178 -2.99 -13.89 0.95
C VAL A 178 -2.59 -13.71 -0.50
N VAL A 179 -1.71 -14.59 -0.99
CA VAL A 179 -1.15 -14.58 -2.32
C VAL A 179 -1.41 -15.94 -2.96
N SER A 180 -1.89 -15.94 -4.20
CA SER A 180 -2.11 -17.18 -4.96
C SER A 180 -1.68 -17.03 -6.42
N TYR A 181 -1.27 -18.14 -7.03
CA TYR A 181 -1.06 -18.22 -8.48
C TYR A 181 -2.35 -18.29 -9.28
N LYS A 182 -3.49 -18.47 -8.63
CA LYS A 182 -4.81 -18.54 -9.27
C LYS A 182 -5.78 -17.57 -8.59
N GLN A 183 -6.79 -17.16 -9.34
CA GLN A 183 -7.90 -16.46 -8.73
C GLN A 183 -8.70 -17.44 -7.86
N ILE A 184 -8.94 -17.04 -6.61
CA ILE A 184 -9.67 -17.79 -5.60
C ILE A 184 -10.63 -16.82 -4.90
N ASN A 185 -11.70 -17.36 -4.31
CA ASN A 185 -12.61 -16.58 -3.49
C ASN A 185 -12.33 -16.88 -2.03
N ILE A 186 -11.96 -15.86 -1.26
CA ILE A 186 -11.68 -15.99 0.17
C ILE A 186 -12.66 -15.07 0.92
N PRO A 187 -13.67 -15.63 1.60
CA PRO A 187 -14.63 -14.84 2.36
C PRO A 187 -13.94 -13.88 3.34
N GLY A 188 -14.37 -12.62 3.35
CA GLY A 188 -13.83 -11.59 4.24
C GLY A 188 -12.51 -10.97 3.80
N TYR A 189 -11.98 -11.31 2.61
CA TYR A 189 -10.82 -10.63 2.03
C TYR A 189 -11.20 -9.81 0.80
N PHE A 190 -10.53 -8.68 0.62
CA PHE A 190 -10.63 -7.86 -0.58
C PHE A 190 -9.59 -8.28 -1.58
N ARG A 191 -9.99 -8.44 -2.84
CA ARG A 191 -9.04 -8.58 -3.93
C ARG A 191 -8.27 -7.27 -4.14
N ILE A 192 -6.95 -7.40 -4.22
CA ILE A 192 -6.00 -6.30 -4.41
C ILE A 192 -5.33 -6.44 -5.77
N VAL A 193 -5.31 -5.34 -6.51
CA VAL A 193 -4.39 -5.14 -7.63
C VAL A 193 -3.32 -4.19 -7.12
N VAL A 194 -2.06 -4.62 -7.09
CA VAL A 194 -0.97 -3.80 -6.53
C VAL A 194 -0.65 -2.64 -7.47
N ASP A 195 -0.48 -1.45 -6.90
CA ASP A 195 0.07 -0.32 -7.62
C ASP A 195 1.60 -0.42 -7.67
N ASN A 196 2.14 -1.05 -8.71
CA ASN A 196 3.58 -1.11 -8.95
C ASN A 196 4.15 0.17 -9.59
N THR A 197 3.33 1.20 -9.86
CA THR A 197 3.73 2.35 -10.70
C THR A 197 3.57 3.68 -9.97
N PRO A 198 4.60 4.14 -9.24
CA PRO A 198 4.50 5.26 -8.31
C PRO A 198 4.39 6.68 -8.87
N MET A 199 4.34 6.88 -10.19
CA MET A 199 4.41 8.23 -10.79
C MET A 199 3.07 8.76 -11.32
N ARG A 200 1.92 8.18 -10.93
CA ARG A 200 0.60 8.52 -11.49
C ARG A 200 -0.25 9.46 -10.63
N HIS A 201 0.31 10.09 -9.60
CA HIS A 201 -0.48 10.68 -8.52
C HIS A 201 -1.02 12.07 -8.82
N VAL A 202 -0.47 12.78 -9.80
CA VAL A 202 -0.95 14.10 -10.22
C VAL A 202 -1.09 14.12 -11.74
N VAL A 203 -2.32 14.25 -12.21
CA VAL A 203 -2.58 14.58 -13.61
C VAL A 203 -3.02 16.04 -13.62
N LYS A 204 -2.11 16.93 -14.06
CA LYS A 204 -2.52 18.27 -14.48
C LYS A 204 -3.22 18.11 -15.82
N ILE A 205 -4.47 18.50 -15.89
CA ILE A 205 -5.26 18.34 -17.11
C ILE A 205 -5.16 19.68 -17.85
N PRO A 206 -4.56 19.72 -19.06
CA PRO A 206 -4.56 20.94 -19.84
C PRO A 206 -6.01 21.32 -20.17
N GLY A 207 -6.38 22.57 -19.87
CA GLY A 207 -7.61 23.18 -20.34
C GLY A 207 -7.51 23.64 -21.79
#